data_AF-A0A7K6R5V9-F1
#
_entry.id   AF-A0A7K6R5V9-F1
#
_cell.length_a   1.000
_cell.length_b   1.000
_cell.length_c   1.000
_cell.angle_alpha   90.00
_cell.angle_beta   90.00
_cell.angle_gamma   90.00
#
_symmetry.space_group_name_H-M   'P 1'
#
loop_
_entity.id
_entity.type
_entity.pdbx_description
1 polymer ?
#
loop_
_entity_poly.entity_id
_entity_poly.type
_entity_poly.pdbx_seq_one_letter_code
_entity_poly.pdbx_strand_id
1 'polypeptide(L)'
;YQHWVIYVGDEDVIHVTDERDQSLSGSSMSVLKNRARVKRQHLKEVVGNNKWRVNNKYDHSYTPLPVKKVIQHAERWVGREVPYDVLESNCEHFVTWLRYGVAVSEQV
;
A
#
# COMPACT_ATOMS: atom_id res chain seq x y z
N TYR A 1 14.06 -2.73 -0.28
CA TYR A 1 12.78 -2.14 0.13
C TYR A 1 11.93 -1.96 -1.11
N GLN A 2 10.84 -2.71 -1.19
CA GLN A 2 9.79 -2.57 -2.18
C GLN A 2 8.56 -2.00 -1.48
N HIS A 3 7.88 -1.06 -2.13
CA HIS A 3 6.68 -0.44 -1.58
C HIS A 3 5.48 -0.79 -2.44
N TRP A 4 4.44 -1.33 -1.81
CA TRP A 4 3.22 -1.78 -2.48
C TRP A 4 2.11 -0.75 -2.37
N VAL A 5 1.43 -0.53 -3.48
CA VAL A 5 0.32 0.42 -3.62
C VAL A 5 -0.79 -0.20 -4.46
N ILE A 6 -2.02 0.32 -4.34
CA ILE A 6 -3.11 -0.04 -5.24
C ILE A 6 -3.52 1.18 -6.07
N TYR A 7 -3.56 1.02 -7.39
CA TYR A 7 -4.01 2.07 -8.30
C TYR A 7 -5.53 2.17 -8.27
N VAL A 8 -6.05 3.40 -8.13
CA VAL A 8 -7.50 3.66 -7.98
C VAL A 8 -8.11 4.52 -9.08
N GLY A 9 -7.32 4.88 -10.09
CA GLY A 9 -7.73 5.78 -11.18
C GLY A 9 -7.13 7.17 -11.04
N ASP A 10 -7.23 7.98 -12.08
CA ASP A 10 -6.83 9.41 -12.09
C ASP A 10 -5.41 9.67 -11.58
N GLU A 11 -4.48 8.78 -11.93
CA GLU A 11 -3.08 8.82 -11.49
C GLU A 11 -2.89 8.69 -9.97
N ASP A 12 -3.93 8.35 -9.22
CA ASP A 12 -3.91 8.16 -7.79
C ASP A 12 -3.68 6.71 -7.38
N VAL A 13 -3.02 6.58 -6.23
CA VAL A 13 -2.81 5.31 -5.54
C VAL A 13 -3.24 5.41 -4.08
N ILE A 14 -3.65 4.27 -3.51
CA ILE A 14 -3.86 4.10 -2.07
C ILE A 14 -2.79 3.17 -1.52
N HIS A 15 -2.17 3.56 -0.40
CA HIS A 15 -1.12 2.79 0.25
C HIS A 15 -1.07 3.03 1.76
N VAL A 16 -0.47 2.08 2.47
CA VAL A 16 -0.14 2.23 3.89
C VAL A 16 1.21 2.92 3.99
N THR A 17 1.32 4.00 4.76
CA THR A 17 2.57 4.73 4.98
C THR A 17 2.64 5.32 6.38
N ASP A 18 3.85 5.53 6.89
CA ASP A 18 4.08 6.21 8.15
C ASP A 18 3.49 7.64 8.14
N GLU A 19 3.06 8.10 9.31
CA GLU A 19 2.53 9.44 9.55
C GLU A 19 3.60 10.54 9.58
N ARG A 20 4.90 10.21 9.56
CA ARG A 20 5.93 11.27 9.49
C ARG A 20 5.65 12.21 8.32
N ASP A 21 5.37 13.45 8.68
CA ASP A 21 5.10 14.57 7.78
C ASP A 21 6.09 14.59 6.62
N GLN A 22 5.63 15.08 5.47
CA GLN A 22 6.37 15.20 4.20
C GLN A 22 7.57 16.16 4.28
N SER A 23 8.49 15.90 5.19
CA SER A 23 9.78 16.57 5.29
C SER A 23 10.82 15.50 5.57
N LEU A 24 11.81 15.43 4.68
CA LEU A 24 13.02 14.62 4.77
C LEU A 24 12.92 13.24 4.12
N SER A 25 13.23 13.25 2.82
CA SER A 25 14.32 12.44 2.26
C SER A 25 15.17 11.74 3.34
N GLY A 26 15.21 10.41 3.29
CA GLY A 26 16.22 9.63 3.99
C GLY A 26 15.65 8.47 4.75
N SER A 27 16.05 7.27 4.32
CA SER A 27 15.97 6.02 5.06
C SER A 27 16.07 6.24 6.57
N SER A 28 15.01 5.92 7.32
CA SER A 28 15.12 5.81 8.76
C SER A 28 14.20 4.73 9.27
N MET A 29 14.74 3.51 9.28
CA MET A 29 14.38 2.49 10.27
C MET A 29 14.52 3.14 11.65
N SER A 30 13.45 3.68 12.19
CA SER A 30 13.42 4.14 13.58
C SER A 30 12.12 3.67 14.22
N VAL A 31 12.21 2.42 14.69
CA VAL A 31 11.58 1.89 15.89
C VAL A 31 11.14 3.05 16.79
N LEU A 32 9.85 3.44 16.74
CA LEU A 32 9.16 4.30 17.71
C LEU A 32 7.69 4.47 17.27
N LYS A 33 6.82 3.62 17.83
CA LYS A 33 5.34 3.59 17.77
C LYS A 33 4.72 3.29 16.38
N ASN A 34 4.50 1.98 16.12
CA ASN A 34 3.93 1.33 14.93
C ASN A 34 2.51 1.80 14.52
N ARG A 35 2.36 3.03 14.05
CA ARG A 35 1.10 3.52 13.48
C ARG A 35 1.35 4.05 12.08
N ALA A 36 0.85 3.34 11.09
CA ALA A 36 0.81 3.82 9.72
C ALA A 36 -0.59 4.26 9.38
N ARG A 37 -0.71 5.19 8.45
CA ARG A 37 -1.98 5.66 7.92
C ARG A 37 -2.14 5.23 6.48
N VAL A 38 -3.37 4.86 6.13
CA VAL A 38 -3.71 4.65 4.73
C VAL A 38 -3.91 6.02 4.07
N LYS A 39 -3.12 6.33 3.04
CA LYS A 39 -3.20 7.60 2.30
C LYS A 39 -3.59 7.34 0.85
N ARG A 40 -4.36 8.27 0.28
CA ARG A 40 -4.54 8.43 -1.17
C ARG A 40 -3.61 9.55 -1.62
N GLN A 41 -2.76 9.26 -2.59
CA GLN A 41 -1.78 10.21 -3.12
C GLN A 41 -1.55 9.99 -4.62
N HIS A 42 -1.05 11.02 -5.29
CA HIS A 42 -0.68 10.93 -6.68
C HIS A 42 0.50 9.95 -6.84
N LEU A 43 0.45 9.05 -7.82
CA LEU A 43 1.47 8.03 -8.07
C LEU A 43 2.88 8.65 -8.16
N LYS A 44 2.99 9.78 -8.85
CA LYS A 44 4.25 10.54 -8.99
C LYS A 44 4.86 10.97 -7.64
N GLU A 45 4.04 11.36 -6.67
CA GLU A 45 4.52 11.74 -5.33
C GLU A 45 5.05 10.53 -4.57
N VAL A 46 4.38 9.38 -4.68
CA VAL A 46 4.76 8.15 -3.99
C VAL A 46 6.03 7.54 -4.62
N VAL A 47 6.15 7.56 -5.94
CA VAL A 47 7.30 7.02 -6.66
C VAL A 47 8.53 7.92 -6.54
N GLY A 48 8.34 9.25 -6.62
CA GLY A 48 9.44 10.20 -6.73
C GLY A 48 10.33 9.90 -7.95
N ASN A 49 11.62 9.69 -7.71
CA ASN A 49 12.61 9.37 -8.74
C ASN A 49 12.86 7.86 -8.91
N ASN A 50 12.08 7.00 -8.24
CA ASN A 50 12.29 5.56 -8.26
C ASN A 50 11.62 4.90 -9.48
N LYS A 51 12.00 3.65 -9.76
CA LYS A 51 11.33 2.82 -10.77
C LYS A 51 10.11 2.14 -10.16
N TRP A 52 9.07 1.98 -10.97
CA TRP A 52 7.87 1.23 -10.59
C TRP A 52 7.45 0.30 -11.72
N ARG A 53 6.61 -0.69 -11.39
CA ARG A 53 5.98 -1.59 -12.35
C ARG A 53 4.62 -2.03 -11.82
N VAL A 54 3.69 -2.35 -12.72
CA VAL A 54 2.48 -3.08 -12.34
C VAL A 54 2.87 -4.53 -12.05
N ASN A 55 2.48 -5.05 -10.89
CA ASN A 55 2.79 -6.41 -10.48
C ASN A 55 1.59 -7.04 -9.77
N ASN A 56 0.64 -7.59 -10.51
CA ASN A 56 -0.48 -8.33 -9.93
C ASN A 56 -0.02 -9.76 -9.56
N LYS A 57 0.83 -9.84 -8.53
CA LYS A 57 1.64 -11.02 -8.17
C LYS A 57 0.87 -12.34 -8.09
N TYR A 58 -0.40 -12.28 -7.68
CA TYR A 58 -1.19 -13.45 -7.31
C TYR A 58 -2.37 -13.73 -8.26
N ASP A 59 -2.48 -13.02 -9.39
CA ASP A 59 -3.58 -13.22 -10.37
C ASP A 59 -3.62 -14.66 -10.94
N HIS A 60 -2.49 -15.39 -10.90
CA HIS A 60 -2.43 -16.79 -11.33
C HIS A 60 -2.99 -17.78 -10.28
N SER A 61 -3.07 -17.38 -9.01
CA SER A 61 -3.51 -18.24 -7.89
C SER A 61 -4.84 -17.80 -7.30
N TYR A 62 -5.19 -16.51 -7.41
CA TYR A 62 -6.38 -15.92 -6.83
C TYR A 62 -7.12 -15.09 -7.87
N THR A 63 -8.44 -15.26 -7.93
CA THR A 63 -9.29 -14.41 -8.76
C THR A 63 -9.39 -13.02 -8.13
N PRO A 64 -9.03 -11.93 -8.83
CA PRO A 64 -9.18 -10.59 -8.30
C PRO A 64 -10.65 -10.23 -8.10
N LEU A 65 -10.94 -9.44 -7.07
CA LEU A 65 -12.25 -8.85 -6.85
C LEU A 65 -12.59 -7.88 -8.00
N PRO A 66 -13.89 -7.65 -8.28
CA PRO A 66 -14.31 -6.63 -9.23
C PRO A 66 -13.67 -5.27 -8.91
N VAL A 67 -13.12 -4.60 -9.92
CA VAL A 67 -12.35 -3.33 -9.75
C VAL A 67 -13.11 -2.32 -8.89
N LYS A 68 -14.42 -2.16 -9.11
CA LYS A 68 -15.26 -1.26 -8.31
C LYS A 68 -15.27 -1.60 -6.81
N LYS A 69 -15.27 -2.89 -6.46
CA LYS A 69 -15.20 -3.33 -5.05
C LYS A 69 -13.83 -3.05 -4.46
N VAL A 70 -12.75 -3.29 -5.22
CA VAL A 70 -11.37 -3.01 -4.80
C VAL A 70 -11.21 -1.53 -4.46
N ILE A 71 -11.62 -0.64 -5.38
CA ILE A 71 -11.54 0.81 -5.18
C ILE A 71 -12.40 1.24 -3.99
N GLN A 72 -13.66 0.80 -3.93
CA GLN A 72 -14.57 1.15 -2.82
C GLN A 72 -14.03 0.69 -1.46
N HIS A 73 -13.42 -0.50 -1.39
CA HIS A 73 -12.80 -0.98 -0.16
C HIS A 73 -11.58 -0.14 0.20
N ALA A 74 -10.69 0.13 -0.76
CA ALA A 74 -9.49 0.92 -0.54
C ALA A 74 -9.82 2.32 -0.02
N GLU A 75 -10.80 2.99 -0.61
CA GLU A 75 -11.26 4.33 -0.20
C GLU A 75 -11.79 4.37 1.23
N ARG A 76 -12.50 3.32 1.69
CA ARG A 76 -13.03 3.26 3.07
C ARG A 76 -11.93 3.25 4.13
N TRP A 77 -10.73 2.84 3.77
CA TRP A 77 -9.58 2.79 4.68
C TRP A 77 -8.77 4.09 4.69
N VAL A 78 -8.92 4.97 3.70
CA VAL A 78 -8.18 6.23 3.65
C VAL A 78 -8.40 7.04 4.93
N GLY A 79 -7.29 7.51 5.51
CA GLY A 79 -7.27 8.25 6.78
C GLY A 79 -7.27 7.40 8.04
N ARG A 80 -7.45 6.07 7.94
CA ARG A 80 -7.39 5.18 9.11
C ARG A 80 -5.94 4.83 9.47
N GLU A 81 -5.69 4.76 10.77
CA GLU A 81 -4.47 4.17 11.31
C GLU A 81 -4.55 2.64 11.28
N VAL A 82 -3.45 2.00 10.92
CA VAL A 82 -3.26 0.55 10.95
C VAL A 82 -1.97 0.21 11.71
N PRO A 83 -1.91 -0.92 12.43
CA PRO A 83 -0.68 -1.38 13.07
C PRO A 83 0.41 -1.54 12.02
N TYR A 84 1.59 -0.97 12.29
CA TYR A 84 2.71 -0.99 11.35
C TYR A 84 3.79 -2.02 11.75
N ASP A 85 3.42 -3.29 11.83
CA ASP A 85 4.37 -4.39 12.00
C ASP A 85 5.05 -4.77 10.67
N VAL A 86 6.31 -4.37 10.50
CA VAL A 86 7.23 -4.78 9.42
C VAL A 86 6.87 -4.18 8.03
N LEU A 87 7.55 -3.08 7.69
CA LEU A 87 7.23 -2.14 6.59
C LEU A 87 6.86 -2.74 5.21
N GLU A 88 7.37 -3.92 4.84
CA GLU A 88 7.03 -4.60 3.58
C GLU A 88 5.80 -5.51 3.72
N SER A 89 5.66 -6.22 4.84
CA SER A 89 4.55 -7.16 5.05
C SER A 89 3.22 -6.43 5.08
N ASN A 90 3.09 -5.31 5.80
CA ASN A 90 1.80 -4.60 5.87
C ASN A 90 1.35 -3.99 4.55
N CYS A 91 2.27 -3.43 3.76
CA CYS A 91 1.86 -2.81 2.50
C CYS A 91 1.49 -3.87 1.46
N GLU A 92 2.24 -4.98 1.35
CA GLU A 92 1.87 -6.10 0.48
C GLU A 92 0.56 -6.74 0.95
N HIS A 93 0.44 -7.06 2.24
CA HIS A 93 -0.73 -7.68 2.86
C HIS A 93 -1.99 -6.83 2.68
N PHE A 94 -1.86 -5.50 2.82
CA PHE A 94 -2.98 -4.59 2.60
C PHE A 94 -3.45 -4.58 1.15
N VAL A 95 -2.54 -4.47 0.16
CA VAL A 95 -2.95 -4.43 -1.25
C VAL A 95 -3.44 -5.78 -1.76
N THR A 96 -2.90 -6.90 -1.25
CA THR A 96 -3.39 -8.24 -1.60
C THR A 96 -4.76 -8.49 -1.00
N TRP A 97 -4.98 -8.10 0.27
CA TRP A 97 -6.31 -8.12 0.89
C TRP A 97 -7.34 -7.32 0.08
N LEU A 98 -6.98 -6.12 -0.36
CA LEU A 98 -7.85 -5.29 -1.19
C LEU A 98 -8.14 -5.92 -2.55
N ARG A 99 -7.14 -6.49 -3.23
CA ARG A 99 -7.28 -7.04 -4.58
C ARG A 99 -8.01 -8.37 -4.60
N TYR A 100 -7.74 -9.27 -3.67
CA TYR A 100 -8.21 -10.66 -3.72
C TYR A 100 -9.24 -11.00 -2.62
N GLY A 101 -9.46 -10.10 -1.66
CA GLY A 101 -10.33 -10.36 -0.50
C GLY A 101 -9.71 -11.30 0.54
N VAL A 102 -8.53 -11.84 0.27
CA VAL A 102 -7.71 -12.63 1.17
C VAL A 102 -6.36 -11.94 1.28
N ALA A 103 -5.89 -11.78 2.51
CA ALA A 103 -4.61 -11.17 2.75
C ALA A 103 -3.52 -12.22 2.67
N VAL A 104 -2.62 -12.09 1.70
CA VAL A 104 -1.51 -13.02 1.46
C VAL A 104 -0.22 -12.21 1.45
N SER A 105 0.76 -12.66 2.24
CA SER A 105 2.14 -12.20 2.19
C SER A 105 3.02 -13.44 2.23
N GLU A 106 3.82 -13.66 1.20
CA GLU A 106 4.76 -14.79 1.13
C GLU A 106 6.16 -14.44 1.66
N GLN A 107 6.31 -13.28 2.30
CA GLN A 107 7.56 -12.91 2.95
C GLN A 107 7.53 -13.32 4.41
N VAL A 108 8.37 -14.31 4.73
CA VAL A 108 8.81 -14.66 6.09
C VAL A 108 9.79 -13.63 6.64
#